data_AF-A0A5C8WVN0-F1
#
_entry.id   AF-A0A5C8WVN0-F1
#
_cell.length_a   1.000
_cell.length_b   1.000
_cell.length_c   1.000
_cell.angle_alpha   90.00
_cell.angle_beta   90.00
_cell.angle_gamma   90.00
#
_symmetry.space_group_name_H-M   'P 1'
#
loop_
_entity.id
_entity.type
_entity.pdbx_description
1 polymer ?
#
loop_
_entity_poly.entity_id
_entity_poly.type
_entity_poly.pdbx_seq_one_letter_code
_entity_poly.pdbx_strand_id
1 'polypeptide(L)'
;MKTPLLGALAFVLALAPATARERQKPDADTAMAPLQQAATDCFAETVMANPGAMNHARAGRWFQAAGVIGFLCRPEVDAMIATHDRLFGRGTGAKYFKGAYARHLDQQLALRLQPMLERKTVASAEPPAAADEAPGE
;
A
#
# COMPACT_ATOMS: atom_id res chain seq x y z
N MET A 1 -57.66 67.92 19.31
CA MET A 1 -57.39 66.64 18.61
C MET A 1 -55.88 66.59 18.33
N LYS A 2 -55.19 65.54 18.81
CA LYS A 2 -53.73 65.40 18.78
C LYS A 2 -53.39 64.26 17.80
N THR A 3 -52.54 64.50 16.81
CA THR A 3 -51.92 63.45 15.98
C THR A 3 -50.42 63.46 16.22
N PRO A 4 -49.83 62.37 16.72
CA PRO A 4 -48.39 62.25 16.78
C PRO A 4 -47.83 61.10 15.91
N LEU A 5 -46.55 61.29 15.59
CA LEU A 5 -45.49 60.28 15.38
C LEU A 5 -45.38 59.54 14.03
N LEU A 6 -44.42 60.01 13.22
CA LEU A 6 -43.14 59.36 12.86
C LEU A 6 -42.91 57.87 13.23
N GLY A 7 -42.33 57.14 12.27
CA GLY A 7 -41.50 55.93 12.47
C GLY A 7 -42.14 54.65 11.89
N ALA A 8 -41.46 53.73 11.21
CA ALA A 8 -40.04 53.48 11.07
C ALA A 8 -39.76 52.65 9.78
N LEU A 9 -38.59 52.88 9.18
CA LEU A 9 -38.04 52.14 8.05
C LEU A 9 -37.46 50.81 8.57
N ALA A 10 -38.04 49.67 8.20
CA ALA A 10 -37.52 48.35 8.58
C ALA A 10 -36.60 47.80 7.49
N PHE A 11 -35.29 47.86 7.72
CA PHE A 11 -34.27 47.22 6.87
C PHE A 11 -34.07 45.78 7.35
N VAL A 12 -34.60 44.80 6.59
CA VAL A 12 -34.44 43.37 6.90
C VAL A 12 -33.10 42.90 6.36
N LEU A 13 -32.08 42.79 7.23
CA LEU A 13 -30.84 42.08 6.89
C LEU A 13 -31.11 40.57 6.87
N ALA A 14 -31.11 39.98 5.68
CA ALA A 14 -31.09 38.54 5.50
C ALA A 14 -29.69 37.99 5.84
N LEU A 15 -29.52 37.44 7.03
CA LEU A 15 -28.36 36.64 7.40
C LEU A 15 -28.49 35.25 6.77
N ALA A 16 -27.71 34.96 5.74
CA ALA A 16 -27.59 33.61 5.20
C ALA A 16 -26.91 32.70 6.26
N PRO A 17 -27.43 31.49 6.51
CA PRO A 17 -26.73 30.55 7.39
C PRO A 17 -25.47 30.07 6.69
N ALA A 18 -24.31 30.47 7.20
CA ALA A 18 -23.04 29.84 6.86
C ALA A 18 -23.09 28.40 7.37
N THR A 19 -23.49 27.46 6.52
CA THR A 19 -23.33 26.05 6.81
C THR A 19 -21.83 25.76 6.84
N ALA A 20 -21.28 25.60 8.04
CA ALA A 20 -19.97 25.01 8.20
C ALA A 20 -20.04 23.62 7.57
N ARG A 21 -19.52 23.49 6.35
CA ARG A 21 -19.41 22.20 5.66
C ARG A 21 -18.53 21.35 6.56
N GLU A 22 -19.12 20.43 7.31
CA GLU A 22 -18.37 19.49 8.13
C GLU A 22 -17.41 18.80 7.18
N ARG A 23 -16.10 19.06 7.35
CA ARG A 23 -15.09 18.51 6.47
C ARG A 23 -15.04 17.03 6.77
N GLN A 24 -15.78 16.25 5.99
CA GLN A 24 -15.84 14.80 6.09
C GLN A 24 -14.40 14.30 6.16
N LYS A 25 -14.03 13.71 7.30
CA LYS A 25 -12.70 13.11 7.45
C LYS A 25 -12.55 12.08 6.33
N PRO A 26 -11.41 12.08 5.60
CA PRO A 26 -11.14 11.03 4.65
C PRO A 26 -11.31 9.68 5.34
N ASP A 27 -12.08 8.79 4.70
CA ASP A 27 -12.16 7.41 5.13
C ASP A 27 -10.74 6.82 5.14
N ALA A 28 -10.33 6.28 6.29
CA ALA A 28 -8.94 5.88 6.51
C ALA A 28 -8.52 4.75 5.57
N ASP A 29 -9.43 3.82 5.28
CA ASP A 29 -9.18 2.71 4.35
C ASP A 29 -9.01 3.24 2.93
N THR A 30 -9.86 4.16 2.50
CA THR A 30 -9.76 4.84 1.20
C THR A 30 -8.43 5.59 1.04
N ALA A 31 -7.92 6.19 2.11
CA ALA A 31 -6.64 6.90 2.08
C ALA A 31 -5.42 5.97 2.13
N MET A 32 -5.52 4.83 2.83
CA MET A 32 -4.40 3.93 3.07
C MET A 32 -4.25 2.85 1.99
N ALA A 33 -5.34 2.33 1.45
CA ALA A 33 -5.35 1.24 0.47
C ALA A 33 -4.41 1.47 -0.73
N PRO A 34 -4.45 2.62 -1.44
CA PRO A 34 -3.54 2.84 -2.57
C PRO A 34 -2.06 2.90 -2.16
N LEU A 35 -1.76 3.35 -0.94
CA LEU A 35 -0.39 3.43 -0.44
C LEU A 35 0.16 2.06 -0.03
N GLN A 36 -0.68 1.23 0.59
CA GLN A 36 -0.36 -0.16 0.89
C GLN A 36 -0.11 -0.95 -0.39
N GLN A 37 -0.95 -0.75 -1.41
CA GLN A 37 -0.79 -1.39 -2.71
C GLN A 37 0.52 -0.97 -3.38
N ALA A 38 0.79 0.33 -3.48
CA ALA A 38 2.02 0.85 -4.09
C ALA A 38 3.28 0.31 -3.41
N ALA A 39 3.30 0.29 -2.07
CA ALA A 39 4.42 -0.29 -1.34
C ALA A 39 4.52 -1.81 -1.62
N THR A 40 3.43 -2.55 -1.57
CA THR A 40 3.42 -4.01 -1.84
C THR A 40 3.92 -4.34 -3.24
N ASP A 41 3.52 -3.55 -4.24
CA ASP A 41 3.97 -3.70 -5.62
C ASP A 41 5.48 -3.45 -5.75
N CYS A 42 6.00 -2.37 -5.15
CA CYS A 42 7.45 -2.13 -5.13
C CYS A 42 8.21 -3.32 -4.50
N PHE A 43 7.75 -3.83 -3.35
CA PHE A 43 8.40 -4.97 -2.70
C PHE A 43 8.38 -6.20 -3.60
N ALA A 44 7.26 -6.51 -4.26
CA ALA A 44 7.16 -7.68 -5.10
C ALA A 44 8.04 -7.60 -6.35
N GLU A 45 8.08 -6.44 -7.01
CA GLU A 45 8.97 -6.20 -8.14
C GLU A 45 10.44 -6.31 -7.74
N THR A 46 10.80 -5.68 -6.63
CA THR A 46 12.19 -5.62 -6.18
C THR A 46 12.68 -6.96 -5.64
N VAL A 47 11.80 -7.74 -4.99
CA VAL A 47 12.13 -9.13 -4.60
C VAL A 47 12.49 -9.93 -5.84
N MET A 48 11.73 -9.84 -6.93
CA MET A 48 12.03 -10.57 -8.17
C MET A 48 13.33 -10.10 -8.85
N ALA A 49 13.68 -8.82 -8.72
CA ALA A 49 14.86 -8.22 -9.31
C ALA A 49 16.16 -8.44 -8.50
N ASN A 50 16.07 -8.90 -7.25
CA ASN A 50 17.22 -9.03 -6.35
C ASN A 50 17.53 -10.51 -6.05
N PRO A 51 18.71 -11.04 -6.45
CA PRO A 51 19.09 -12.43 -6.19
C PRO A 51 19.12 -12.81 -4.71
N GLY A 52 19.55 -11.90 -3.83
CA GLY A 52 19.57 -12.11 -2.39
C GLY A 52 18.16 -12.29 -1.82
N ALA A 53 17.24 -11.39 -2.16
CA ALA A 53 15.84 -11.50 -1.78
C ALA A 53 15.18 -12.75 -2.37
N MET A 54 15.46 -13.08 -3.63
CA MET A 54 14.97 -14.30 -4.28
C MET A 54 15.39 -15.59 -3.55
N ASN A 55 16.60 -15.63 -2.99
CA ASN A 55 17.06 -16.78 -2.22
C ASN A 55 16.26 -16.97 -0.92
N HIS A 56 15.88 -15.87 -0.26
CA HIS A 56 14.97 -15.91 0.87
C HIS A 56 13.55 -16.31 0.45
N ALA A 57 13.03 -15.73 -0.63
CA ALA A 57 11.70 -16.00 -1.17
C ALA A 57 11.52 -17.49 -1.56
N ARG A 58 12.51 -18.10 -2.23
CA ARG A 58 12.48 -19.54 -2.58
C ARG A 58 12.43 -20.46 -1.36
N ALA A 59 12.91 -20.00 -0.21
CA ALA A 59 12.86 -20.73 1.03
C ALA A 59 11.64 -20.38 1.89
N GLY A 60 10.65 -19.68 1.33
CA GLY A 60 9.44 -19.22 2.04
C GLY A 60 9.71 -18.15 3.12
N ARG A 61 10.91 -17.54 3.12
CA ARG A 61 11.33 -16.55 4.11
C ARG A 61 11.00 -15.13 3.64
N TRP A 62 9.71 -14.83 3.48
CA TRP A 62 9.23 -13.58 2.85
C TRP A 62 9.56 -12.32 3.64
N PHE A 63 9.43 -12.35 4.96
CA PHE A 63 9.87 -11.26 5.84
C PHE A 63 11.36 -10.91 5.65
N GLN A 64 12.23 -11.92 5.55
CA GLN A 64 13.66 -11.70 5.30
C GLN A 64 13.90 -11.20 3.87
N ALA A 65 13.17 -11.73 2.88
CA ALA A 65 13.26 -11.24 1.50
C ALA A 65 12.93 -9.74 1.41
N ALA A 66 11.84 -9.32 2.05
CA ALA A 66 11.46 -7.91 2.15
C ALA A 66 12.51 -7.08 2.91
N GLY A 67 13.08 -7.61 4.01
CA GLY A 67 14.11 -6.94 4.80
C GLY A 67 15.38 -6.59 4.01
N VAL A 68 15.79 -7.43 3.06
CA VAL A 68 16.97 -7.20 2.21
C VAL A 68 16.77 -6.00 1.28
N ILE A 69 15.57 -5.84 0.71
CA ILE A 69 15.29 -4.85 -0.34
C ILE A 69 14.48 -3.65 0.14
N GLY A 70 14.07 -3.61 1.41
CA GLY A 70 13.16 -2.57 1.93
C GLY A 70 13.69 -1.14 1.78
N PHE A 71 15.00 -0.95 1.62
CA PHE A 71 15.60 0.37 1.34
C PHE A 71 15.27 0.91 -0.05
N LEU A 72 14.94 0.04 -1.01
CA LEU A 72 14.59 0.42 -2.38
C LEU A 72 13.16 0.94 -2.48
N CYS A 73 12.27 0.49 -1.58
CA CYS A 73 10.86 0.90 -1.53
C CYS A 73 10.58 2.02 -0.50
N ARG A 74 11.61 2.80 -0.14
CA ARG A 74 11.45 3.90 0.83
C ARG A 74 10.44 4.95 0.40
N PRO A 75 10.38 5.42 -0.85
CA PRO A 75 9.41 6.45 -1.23
C PRO A 75 7.96 6.03 -0.95
N GLU A 76 7.60 4.79 -1.29
CA GLU A 76 6.27 4.23 -1.10
C GLU A 76 5.98 4.01 0.39
N VAL A 77 6.95 3.46 1.13
CA VAL A 77 6.83 3.23 2.57
C VAL A 77 6.72 4.54 3.35
N ASP A 78 7.50 5.56 3.01
CA ASP A 78 7.49 6.86 3.68
C ASP A 78 6.16 7.59 3.43
N ALA A 79 5.61 7.52 2.21
CA ALA A 79 4.28 8.07 1.91
C ALA A 79 3.17 7.39 2.71
N MET A 80 3.24 6.07 2.86
CA MET A 80 2.32 5.29 3.70
C MET A 80 2.45 5.65 5.18
N ILE A 81 3.68 5.70 5.72
CA ILE A 81 3.95 6.07 7.11
C ILE A 81 3.43 7.49 7.39
N ALA A 82 3.73 8.45 6.52
CA ALA A 82 3.29 9.84 6.69
C ALA A 82 1.76 9.97 6.65
N THR A 83 1.08 9.20 5.81
CA THR A 83 -0.39 9.20 5.76
C THR A 83 -0.99 8.54 6.98
N HIS A 84 -0.44 7.43 7.44
CA HIS A 84 -0.86 6.79 8.67
C HIS A 84 -0.68 7.72 9.88
N ASP A 85 0.44 8.44 9.97
CA ASP A 85 0.69 9.42 11.03
C ASP A 85 -0.34 10.56 11.01
N ARG A 86 -0.77 11.02 9.82
CA ARG A 86 -1.80 12.05 9.68
C ARG A 86 -3.18 11.57 10.11
N LEU A 87 -3.50 10.30 9.88
CA LEU A 87 -4.81 9.71 10.18
C LEU A 87 -4.95 9.26 11.64
N PHE A 88 -3.91 8.63 12.19
CA PHE A 88 -3.96 7.92 13.47
C PHE A 88 -3.08 8.53 14.56
N GLY A 89 -2.31 9.57 14.22
CA GLY A 89 -1.45 10.30 15.15
C GLY A 89 0.04 10.05 14.91
N ARG A 90 0.87 11.02 15.31
CA ARG A 90 2.31 11.04 15.06
C ARG A 90 3.01 9.80 15.64
N GLY A 91 3.89 9.18 14.85
CA GLY A 91 4.68 8.01 15.23
C GLY A 91 3.91 6.68 15.20
N THR A 92 2.64 6.68 14.77
CA THR A 92 1.86 5.45 14.61
C THR A 92 2.21 4.73 13.31
N GLY A 93 2.55 5.46 12.25
CA GLY A 93 2.89 4.93 10.93
C GLY A 93 4.13 4.04 10.95
N ALA A 94 5.18 4.42 11.68
CA ALA A 94 6.36 3.56 11.82
C ALA A 94 6.06 2.25 12.56
N LYS A 95 5.18 2.29 13.59
CA LYS A 95 4.73 1.10 14.32
C LYS A 95 3.83 0.23 13.43
N TYR A 96 2.96 0.86 12.65
CA TYR A 96 2.11 0.21 11.68
C TYR A 96 2.93 -0.52 10.61
N PHE A 97 3.92 0.15 10.02
CA PHE A 97 4.82 -0.41 9.02
C PHE A 97 5.55 -1.65 9.56
N LYS A 98 6.21 -1.53 10.72
CA LYS A 98 6.97 -2.64 11.35
C LYS A 98 6.08 -3.75 11.91
N GLY A 99 4.79 -3.50 12.08
CA GLY A 99 3.83 -4.39 12.72
C GLY A 99 2.82 -4.95 11.74
N ALA A 100 1.65 -4.33 11.69
CA ALA A 100 0.50 -4.82 10.93
C ALA A 100 0.81 -4.94 9.43
N TYR A 101 1.43 -3.90 8.85
CA TYR A 101 1.77 -3.92 7.43
C TYR A 101 2.84 -4.95 7.10
N ALA A 102 3.90 -5.10 7.90
CA ALA A 102 4.93 -6.11 7.66
C ALA A 102 4.36 -7.54 7.60
N ARG A 103 3.39 -7.88 8.46
CA ARG A 103 2.69 -9.17 8.41
C ARG A 103 1.81 -9.31 7.18
N HIS A 104 1.12 -8.24 6.80
CA HIS A 104 0.32 -8.22 5.58
C HIS A 104 1.22 -8.41 4.34
N LEU A 105 2.34 -7.71 4.28
CA LEU A 105 3.32 -7.79 3.20
C LEU A 105 3.87 -9.20 3.04
N ASP A 106 4.26 -9.86 4.13
CA ASP A 106 4.74 -11.26 4.12
C ASP A 106 3.72 -12.20 3.42
N GLN A 107 2.44 -12.08 3.78
CA GLN A 107 1.35 -12.86 3.16
C GLN A 107 1.14 -12.50 1.70
N GLN A 108 1.13 -11.21 1.34
CA GLN A 108 0.93 -10.77 -0.05
C GLN A 108 2.06 -11.24 -0.97
N LEU A 109 3.31 -11.18 -0.49
CA LEU A 109 4.46 -11.67 -1.25
C LEU A 109 4.38 -13.18 -1.47
N ALA A 110 4.00 -13.95 -0.45
CA ALA A 110 3.79 -15.39 -0.58
C ALA A 110 2.71 -15.70 -1.62
N LEU A 111 1.52 -15.08 -1.50
CA LEU A 111 0.39 -15.30 -2.39
C LEU A 111 0.72 -14.97 -3.86
N ARG A 112 1.44 -13.87 -4.10
CA ARG A 112 1.80 -13.41 -5.45
C ARG A 112 2.93 -14.22 -6.06
N LEU A 113 4.01 -14.43 -5.32
CA LEU A 113 5.28 -14.87 -5.88
C LEU A 113 5.49 -16.38 -5.74
N GLN A 114 4.98 -17.03 -4.70
CA GLN A 114 5.20 -18.46 -4.48
C GLN A 114 4.74 -19.32 -5.68
N PRO A 115 3.54 -19.11 -6.28
CA PRO A 115 3.12 -19.88 -7.44
C PRO A 115 4.00 -19.65 -8.67
N MET A 116 4.66 -18.50 -8.78
CA MET A 116 5.59 -18.22 -9.87
C MET A 116 6.93 -18.94 -9.65
N LEU A 117 7.39 -19.03 -8.40
CA LEU A 117 8.61 -19.74 -8.06
C LEU A 117 8.46 -21.24 -8.27
N GLU A 118 7.35 -21.82 -7.80
CA GLU A 118 7.06 -23.26 -7.93
C GLU A 118 6.92 -23.68 -9.41
N ARG A 119 6.27 -22.85 -10.24
CA ARG A 119 6.22 -23.10 -11.69
C ARG A 119 7.59 -23.06 -12.36
N LYS A 120 8.45 -22.12 -11.96
CA LYS A 120 9.83 -22.04 -12.48
C LYS A 120 10.69 -23.23 -12.05
N THR A 121 10.47 -23.79 -10.85
CA THR A 121 11.20 -24.98 -10.41
C THR A 121 10.77 -26.23 -11.17
N VAL A 122 9.46 -26.39 -11.43
CA VAL A 122 8.96 -27.53 -12.24
C VAL A 122 9.48 -27.45 -13.68
N ALA A 123 9.39 -26.28 -14.33
CA ALA A 123 9.87 -26.11 -15.70
C ALA A 123 11.38 -26.35 -15.85
N SER A 124 12.16 -26.06 -14.80
CA SER A 124 13.61 -26.30 -14.82
C SER A 124 14.01 -27.76 -14.54
N ALA A 125 13.08 -28.60 -14.10
CA ALA A 125 13.32 -30.00 -13.76
C ALA A 125 12.95 -30.99 -14.87
N GLU A 126 12.51 -30.50 -16.04
CA GLU A 126 12.20 -31.34 -17.19
C GLU A 126 13.51 -31.90 -17.80
N PRO A 127 13.68 -33.24 -17.91
CA PRO A 127 14.87 -33.83 -18.51
C PRO A 127 14.98 -33.44 -19.99
N PRO A 128 16.18 -33.13 -20.52
CA PRO A 128 16.35 -33.00 -21.96
C PRO A 128 15.88 -34.31 -22.60
N ALA A 129 15.03 -34.19 -23.64
CA ALA A 129 14.61 -35.33 -24.45
C ALA A 129 15.83 -36.18 -24.78
N ALA A 130 15.74 -37.47 -24.46
CA ALA A 130 16.80 -38.43 -24.71
C ALA A 130 17.31 -38.24 -26.13
N ALA A 131 18.63 -38.08 -26.26
CA ALA A 131 19.31 -38.26 -27.52
C ALA A 131 19.14 -39.73 -27.90
N ASP A 132 18.03 -40.05 -28.56
CA ASP A 132 17.86 -41.32 -29.24
C ASP A 132 18.86 -41.38 -30.39
N GLU A 133 19.80 -42.30 -30.20
CA GLU A 133 20.43 -43.13 -31.22
C GLU A 133 21.28 -42.42 -32.28
N ALA A 134 22.58 -42.32 -31.97
CA ALA A 134 23.59 -42.47 -33.01
C ALA A 134 23.72 -43.97 -33.35
N PRO A 135 23.46 -44.41 -34.59
CA PRO A 135 23.98 -45.68 -35.06
C PRO A 135 25.45 -45.46 -35.42
N GLY A 136 26.32 -46.22 -34.77
CA GLY A 136 27.70 -46.36 -35.24
C GLY A 136 27.74 -47.11 -36.57
N GLU A 137 28.63 -46.66 -37.45
CA GLU A 137 29.46 -47.47 -38.35
C GLU A 137 30.66 -46.62 -38.81
#